data_AF-A0A952UDA9-F1
#
_entry.id   AF-A0A952UDA9-F1
#
_cell.length_a   1.000
_cell.length_b   1.000
_cell.length_c   1.000
_cell.angle_alpha   90.00
_cell.angle_beta   90.00
_cell.angle_gamma   90.00
#
_symmetry.space_group_name_H-M   'P 1'
#
loop_
_entity.id
_entity.type
_entity.pdbx_description
1 polymer ?
#
loop_
_entity_poly.entity_id
_entity_poly.type
_entity_poly.pdbx_seq_one_letter_code
_entity_poly.pdbx_strand_id
1 'polypeptide(L)'
;MNRLRILLAAVVLALPLSVISASPALAVTYTPTTWGQLQTDVAAATASDVVALGANITAPAGQRLVVAPGATLILDLNSHNLAIPSAANEEAALRVPTTATLVIQATGGGSLTVTGGNSGAGIGGDIREGGGTVTILGGTVIATADGPGGGAGIGGGGAGGAGGTVTISGGDVTASSVGGEVGGAGIGGGEGGSGGNVVITGGVVTASGGDGGAGYGAGAGIGGGGVGVAGSPGAGGPVTISGGS
;
A
#
# COMPACT_ATOMS: atom_id res chain seq x y z
N MET A 1 84.25 -0.03 -0.09
CA MET A 1 83.06 0.70 -0.58
C MET A 1 81.81 -0.13 -0.28
N ASN A 2 81.24 0.00 0.93
CA ASN A 2 79.96 -0.63 1.27
C ASN A 2 78.93 0.47 1.56
N ARG A 3 77.90 0.55 0.71
CA ARG A 3 76.78 1.48 0.84
C ARG A 3 75.78 0.93 1.86
N LEU A 4 75.63 1.60 3.00
CA LEU A 4 74.61 1.28 3.99
C LEU A 4 73.26 1.84 3.50
N ARG A 5 72.28 0.95 3.27
CA ARG A 5 70.91 1.28 2.85
C ARG A 5 70.11 1.68 4.08
N ILE A 6 69.55 2.89 4.08
CA ILE A 6 68.59 3.35 5.09
C ILE A 6 67.22 2.75 4.74
N LEU A 7 66.67 1.91 5.62
CA LEU A 7 65.29 1.42 5.52
C LEU A 7 64.38 2.39 6.27
N LEU A 8 63.44 3.02 5.56
CA LEU A 8 62.43 3.91 6.13
C LEU A 8 61.26 3.04 6.64
N ALA A 9 61.09 2.93 7.96
CA ALA A 9 59.96 2.23 8.56
C ALA A 9 58.75 3.18 8.58
N ALA A 10 57.74 2.90 7.75
CA ALA A 10 56.46 3.60 7.77
C ALA A 10 55.68 3.18 9.03
N VAL A 11 55.52 4.11 9.98
CA VAL A 11 54.61 3.95 11.12
C VAL A 11 53.19 4.16 10.58
N VAL A 12 52.45 3.06 10.41
CA VAL A 12 51.02 3.10 10.12
C VAL A 12 50.28 3.36 11.45
N LEU A 13 49.82 4.59 11.61
CA LEU A 13 48.98 5.00 12.74
C LEU A 13 47.56 4.46 12.51
N ALA A 14 47.22 3.33 13.13
CA ALA A 14 45.85 2.82 13.14
C ALA A 14 45.02 3.64 14.16
N LEU A 15 44.15 4.53 13.66
CA LEU A 15 43.12 5.17 14.49
C LEU A 15 42.01 4.15 14.79
N PRO A 16 41.46 4.08 16.02
CA PRO A 16 40.33 3.22 16.30
C PRO A 16 39.11 3.70 15.50
N LEU A 17 38.50 2.80 14.72
CA LEU A 17 37.16 3.02 14.18
C LEU A 17 36.20 3.14 15.37
N SER A 18 35.81 4.36 15.70
CA SER A 18 34.65 4.59 16.56
C SER A 18 33.45 4.00 15.85
N VAL A 19 32.89 2.94 16.43
CA VAL A 19 31.60 2.40 16.02
C VAL A 19 30.59 3.50 16.33
N ILE A 20 30.19 4.28 15.32
CA ILE A 20 29.03 5.16 15.43
C ILE A 20 27.84 4.21 15.47
N SER A 21 27.51 3.74 16.67
CA SER A 21 26.19 3.23 16.99
C SER A 21 25.25 4.40 16.71
N ALA A 22 24.61 4.41 15.53
CA ALA A 22 23.51 5.32 15.29
C ALA A 22 22.47 5.05 16.36
N SER A 23 22.39 5.93 17.37
CA SER A 23 21.26 5.95 18.28
C SER A 23 20.00 5.94 17.41
N PRO A 24 19.01 5.07 17.66
CA PRO A 24 17.81 5.04 16.84
C PRO A 24 17.26 6.46 16.81
N ALA A 25 17.08 7.00 15.60
CA ALA A 25 16.41 8.28 15.44
C ALA A 25 15.06 8.17 16.16
N LEU A 26 14.77 9.14 17.03
CA LEU A 26 13.48 9.18 17.72
C LEU A 26 12.38 9.21 16.67
N ALA A 27 11.41 8.29 16.78
CA ALA A 27 10.22 8.31 15.96
C ALA A 27 9.51 9.65 16.10
N VAL A 28 9.28 10.31 14.96
CA VAL A 28 8.53 11.57 14.89
C VAL A 28 7.06 11.25 14.68
N THR A 29 6.19 11.98 15.38
CA THR A 29 4.75 11.97 15.11
C THR A 29 4.36 13.25 14.40
N TYR A 30 3.94 13.13 13.15
CA TYR A 30 3.38 14.22 12.35
C TYR A 30 1.88 14.34 12.65
N THR A 31 1.36 15.58 12.62
CA THR A 31 -0.06 15.86 12.85
C THR A 31 -0.65 16.74 11.76
N PRO A 32 -0.73 16.27 10.50
CA PRO A 32 -1.28 17.06 9.41
C PRO A 32 -2.74 17.42 9.65
N THR A 33 -3.10 18.66 9.34
CA THR A 33 -4.50 19.14 9.41
C THR A 33 -5.07 19.50 8.04
N THR A 34 -4.23 19.46 7.00
CA THR A 34 -4.59 19.76 5.61
C THR A 34 -4.01 18.73 4.66
N TRP A 35 -4.60 18.60 3.48
CA TRP A 35 -4.13 17.65 2.46
C TRP A 35 -2.68 17.88 2.03
N GLY A 36 -2.27 19.14 1.80
CA GLY A 36 -0.90 19.46 1.40
C GLY A 36 0.13 19.14 2.49
N GLN A 37 -0.22 19.34 3.76
CA GLN A 37 0.61 18.90 4.90
C GLN A 37 0.71 17.39 4.93
N LEU A 38 -0.41 16.67 4.80
CA LEU A 38 -0.42 15.20 4.79
C LEU A 38 0.52 14.63 3.71
N GLN A 39 0.48 15.16 2.48
CA GLN A 39 1.38 14.72 1.42
C GLN A 39 2.86 15.00 1.75
N THR A 40 3.14 16.16 2.34
CA THR A 40 4.51 16.55 2.73
C THR A 40 5.03 15.65 3.85
N ASP A 41 4.21 15.43 4.88
CA ASP A 41 4.55 14.63 6.05
C ASP A 41 4.74 13.16 5.67
N VAL A 42 3.89 12.61 4.80
CA VAL A 42 4.04 11.24 4.27
C VAL A 42 5.31 11.09 3.43
N ALA A 43 5.66 12.09 2.63
CA ALA A 43 6.89 12.06 1.84
C ALA A 43 8.16 12.20 2.71
N ALA A 44 8.05 12.85 3.87
CA ALA A 44 9.15 13.04 4.81
C ALA A 44 9.30 11.90 5.82
N ALA A 45 8.21 11.18 6.11
CA ALA A 45 8.18 10.11 7.10
C ALA A 45 9.16 8.98 6.76
N THR A 46 9.92 8.57 7.77
CA THR A 46 10.79 7.40 7.73
C THR A 46 10.10 6.18 8.36
N ALA A 47 10.72 5.01 8.30
CA ALA A 47 10.08 3.75 8.66
C ALA A 47 9.60 3.62 10.13
N SER A 48 10.05 4.49 11.03
CA SER A 48 9.62 4.52 12.43
C SER A 48 8.68 5.68 12.75
N ASP A 49 8.46 6.60 11.81
CA ASP A 49 7.63 7.78 12.02
C ASP A 49 6.15 7.44 11.86
N VAL A 50 5.30 8.17 12.58
CA VAL A 50 3.86 8.02 12.53
C VAL A 50 3.25 9.30 11.97
N VAL A 51 2.45 9.17 10.92
CA VAL A 51 1.62 10.27 10.41
C VAL A 51 0.23 10.11 11.02
N ALA A 52 -0.01 10.81 12.13
CA ALA A 52 -1.29 10.77 12.84
C ALA A 52 -2.17 11.94 12.39
N LEU A 53 -3.37 11.69 11.89
CA LEU A 53 -4.23 12.79 11.45
C LEU A 53 -4.50 13.77 12.61
N GLY A 54 -4.39 15.07 12.35
CA GLY A 54 -4.74 16.13 13.30
C GLY A 54 -6.12 16.73 13.04
N ALA A 55 -6.76 16.37 11.93
CA ALA A 55 -8.09 16.79 11.54
C ALA A 55 -8.68 15.82 10.50
N ASN A 56 -9.97 15.96 10.20
CA ASN A 56 -10.56 15.32 9.03
C ASN A 56 -9.99 15.96 7.76
N ILE A 57 -9.54 15.14 6.82
CA ILE A 57 -8.89 15.58 5.58
C ILE A 57 -9.58 14.94 4.39
N THR A 58 -9.90 15.76 3.39
CA THR A 58 -10.42 15.29 2.10
C THR A 58 -9.47 15.77 1.00
N ALA A 59 -9.01 14.83 0.18
CA ALA A 59 -8.19 15.13 -0.98
C ALA A 59 -9.02 15.89 -2.04
N PRO A 60 -8.42 16.88 -2.72
CA PRO A 60 -9.00 17.43 -3.94
C PRO A 60 -9.13 16.34 -5.03
N ALA A 61 -10.09 16.51 -5.94
CA ALA A 61 -10.29 15.57 -7.05
C ALA A 61 -9.05 15.43 -7.93
N GLY A 62 -8.79 14.20 -8.39
CA GLY A 62 -7.63 13.86 -9.20
C GLY A 62 -6.31 13.79 -8.43
N GLN A 63 -6.34 13.86 -7.10
CA GLN A 63 -5.14 13.72 -6.28
C GLN A 63 -5.08 12.36 -5.59
N ARG A 64 -3.86 11.99 -5.19
CA ARG A 64 -3.55 10.74 -4.50
C ARG A 64 -2.54 10.96 -3.38
N LEU A 65 -2.46 9.97 -2.50
CA LEU A 65 -1.41 9.86 -1.51
C LEU A 65 -0.43 8.75 -1.94
N VAL A 66 0.87 9.01 -1.84
CA VAL A 66 1.90 8.11 -2.37
C VAL A 66 2.85 7.72 -1.26
N VAL A 67 2.98 6.41 -1.01
CA VAL A 67 4.08 5.87 -0.20
C VAL A 67 5.30 5.73 -1.11
N ALA A 68 6.42 6.31 -0.70
CA ALA A 68 7.65 6.26 -1.48
C ALA A 68 8.12 4.80 -1.66
N PRO A 69 8.66 4.41 -2.84
CA PRO A 69 9.23 3.08 -3.03
C PRO A 69 10.29 2.76 -1.98
N GLY A 70 10.20 1.57 -1.36
CA GLY A 70 11.12 1.15 -0.29
C GLY A 70 10.83 1.76 1.09
N ALA A 71 9.87 2.69 1.21
CA ALA A 71 9.51 3.29 2.48
C ALA A 71 8.42 2.50 3.21
N THR A 72 8.36 2.69 4.53
CA THR A 72 7.24 2.24 5.37
C THR A 72 6.50 3.45 5.87
N LEU A 73 5.21 3.57 5.55
CA LEU A 73 4.31 4.58 6.09
C LEU A 73 3.47 3.96 7.21
N ILE A 74 3.50 4.55 8.39
CA ILE A 74 2.52 4.28 9.45
C ILE A 74 1.52 5.45 9.47
N LEU A 75 0.32 5.19 8.95
CA LEU A 75 -0.81 6.13 8.96
C LEU A 75 -1.71 5.83 10.15
N ASP A 76 -1.84 6.78 11.06
CA ASP A 76 -2.80 6.72 12.15
C ASP A 76 -4.00 7.62 11.88
N LEU A 77 -5.18 7.03 11.77
CA LEU A 77 -6.42 7.77 11.56
C LEU A 77 -6.77 8.65 12.75
N ASN A 78 -6.29 8.33 13.95
CA ASN A 78 -6.34 9.19 15.14
C ASN A 78 -7.73 9.82 15.41
N SER A 79 -8.82 9.04 15.32
CA SER A 79 -10.21 9.51 15.47
C SER A 79 -10.71 10.46 14.37
N HIS A 80 -10.02 10.53 13.24
CA HIS A 80 -10.34 11.39 12.11
C HIS A 80 -10.64 10.60 10.83
N ASN A 81 -11.18 11.34 9.86
CA ASN A 81 -11.57 10.79 8.56
C ASN A 81 -10.60 11.29 7.49
N LEU A 82 -10.00 10.36 6.73
CA LEU A 82 -9.26 10.64 5.51
C LEU A 82 -10.06 10.16 4.30
N ALA A 83 -10.36 11.05 3.37
CA ALA A 83 -11.05 10.74 2.13
C ALA A 83 -10.20 11.08 0.90
N ILE A 84 -10.03 10.13 -0.02
CA ILE A 84 -9.42 10.34 -1.34
C ILE A 84 -10.46 9.90 -2.39
N PRO A 85 -11.39 10.79 -2.77
CA PRO A 85 -12.64 10.39 -3.42
C PRO A 85 -12.51 10.04 -4.92
N SER A 86 -11.44 10.50 -5.57
CA SER A 86 -11.16 10.20 -6.98
C SER A 86 -9.71 10.49 -7.31
N ALA A 87 -8.90 9.45 -7.49
CA ALA A 87 -7.56 9.61 -8.07
C ALA A 87 -7.64 9.87 -9.58
N ALA A 88 -6.53 10.32 -10.19
CA ALA A 88 -6.47 10.47 -11.64
C ALA A 88 -6.51 9.10 -12.33
N ASN A 89 -6.81 9.10 -13.63
CA ASN A 89 -6.81 7.88 -14.44
C ASN A 89 -5.52 7.08 -14.25
N GLU A 90 -5.64 5.77 -14.16
CA GLU A 90 -4.55 4.80 -14.01
C GLU A 90 -3.83 4.82 -12.67
N GLU A 91 -4.26 5.67 -11.72
CA GLU A 91 -3.60 5.83 -10.44
C GLU A 91 -4.36 5.18 -9.28
N ALA A 92 -3.61 4.57 -8.37
CA ALA A 92 -4.15 4.23 -7.06
C ALA A 92 -4.39 5.49 -6.22
N ALA A 93 -5.49 5.52 -5.47
CA ALA A 93 -5.79 6.64 -4.57
C ALA A 93 -4.82 6.72 -3.39
N LEU A 94 -4.50 5.57 -2.81
CA LEU A 94 -3.38 5.41 -1.90
C LEU A 94 -2.36 4.47 -2.53
N ARG A 95 -1.37 5.04 -3.20
CA ARG A 95 -0.36 4.27 -3.93
C ARG A 95 0.65 3.64 -2.97
N VAL A 96 0.70 2.32 -2.99
CA VAL A 96 1.67 1.49 -2.27
C VAL A 96 2.37 0.59 -3.32
N PRO A 97 3.50 1.03 -3.89
CA PRO A 97 4.24 0.24 -4.87
C PRO A 97 4.80 -1.06 -4.26
N THR A 98 5.18 -2.02 -5.08
CA THR A 98 5.64 -3.37 -4.67
C THR A 98 6.73 -3.42 -3.59
N THR A 99 7.56 -2.37 -3.47
CA THR A 99 8.63 -2.27 -2.46
C THR A 99 8.26 -1.45 -1.23
N ALA A 100 7.09 -0.82 -1.21
CA ALA A 100 6.62 -0.01 -0.10
C ALA A 100 5.75 -0.82 0.87
N THR A 101 5.70 -0.33 2.11
CA THR A 101 4.82 -0.86 3.15
C THR A 101 3.93 0.25 3.67
N LEU A 102 2.64 -0.05 3.81
CA LEU A 102 1.65 0.78 4.47
C LEU A 102 1.12 0.05 5.69
N VAL A 103 1.11 0.73 6.83
CA VAL A 103 0.44 0.30 8.05
C VAL A 103 -0.66 1.31 8.37
N ILE A 104 -1.90 0.85 8.47
CA ILE A 104 -3.05 1.65 8.88
C ILE A 104 -3.41 1.27 10.29
N GLN A 105 -3.43 2.26 11.18
CA GLN A 105 -3.92 2.14 12.54
C GLN A 105 -4.94 3.25 12.83
N ALA A 106 -5.66 3.12 13.94
CA ALA A 106 -6.77 4.01 14.26
C ALA A 106 -6.84 4.25 15.76
N THR A 107 -5.89 5.03 16.28
CA THR A 107 -5.87 5.40 17.70
C THR A 107 -7.13 6.22 18.02
N GLY A 108 -8.02 5.68 18.84
CA GLY A 108 -9.33 6.29 19.12
C GLY A 108 -10.37 6.16 18.00
N GLY A 109 -10.06 5.42 16.93
CA GLY A 109 -10.96 5.20 15.78
C GLY A 109 -10.58 6.05 14.57
N GLY A 110 -11.58 6.34 13.72
CA GLY A 110 -11.40 7.07 12.46
C GLY A 110 -11.67 6.20 11.23
N SER A 111 -11.74 6.84 10.06
CA SER A 111 -12.06 6.17 8.80
C SER A 111 -11.16 6.59 7.64
N LEU A 112 -10.81 5.63 6.78
CA LEU A 112 -10.16 5.83 5.50
C LEU A 112 -11.14 5.47 4.38
N THR A 113 -11.49 6.42 3.52
CA THR A 113 -12.30 6.17 2.32
C THR A 113 -11.52 6.57 1.08
N VAL A 114 -11.18 5.61 0.23
CA VAL A 114 -10.36 5.86 -0.97
C VAL A 114 -10.99 5.23 -2.20
N THR A 115 -10.96 5.96 -3.31
CA THR A 115 -11.44 5.49 -4.61
C THR A 115 -10.35 5.70 -5.65
N GLY A 116 -9.77 4.60 -6.12
CA GLY A 116 -8.79 4.59 -7.20
C GLY A 116 -9.35 5.20 -8.48
N GLY A 117 -8.46 5.71 -9.34
CA GLY A 117 -8.85 6.14 -10.67
C GLY A 117 -9.06 4.94 -11.59
N ASN A 118 -9.43 5.22 -12.83
CA ASN A 118 -9.66 4.17 -13.83
C ASN A 118 -8.47 3.20 -13.88
N SER A 119 -8.68 1.91 -13.61
CA SER A 119 -7.66 0.85 -13.60
C SER A 119 -6.64 0.90 -12.46
N GLY A 120 -6.68 1.89 -11.57
CA GLY A 120 -5.86 1.94 -10.36
C GLY A 120 -6.53 1.23 -9.18
N ALA A 121 -5.74 0.76 -8.22
CA ALA A 121 -6.28 0.19 -6.99
C ALA A 121 -6.90 1.27 -6.08
N GLY A 122 -7.81 0.90 -5.17
CA GLY A 122 -8.17 1.80 -4.07
C GLY A 122 -6.96 2.09 -3.18
N ILE A 123 -6.37 1.01 -2.66
CA ILE A 123 -5.07 1.02 -1.97
C ILE A 123 -4.14 0.02 -2.66
N GLY A 124 -2.98 0.48 -3.14
CA GLY A 124 -1.97 -0.40 -3.72
C GLY A 124 -1.36 0.11 -5.02
N GLY A 125 -1.39 -0.71 -6.08
CA GLY A 125 -0.69 -0.44 -7.34
C GLY A 125 -1.45 0.47 -8.32
N ASP A 126 -0.71 1.25 -9.09
CA ASP A 126 -1.19 1.87 -10.32
C ASP A 126 -1.44 0.80 -11.41
N ILE A 127 -1.99 1.18 -12.57
CA ILE A 127 -2.18 0.23 -13.69
C ILE A 127 -0.88 -0.51 -14.03
N ARG A 128 -0.98 -1.81 -14.31
CA ARG A 128 0.16 -2.72 -14.59
C ARG A 128 1.18 -2.84 -13.46
N GLU A 129 0.90 -2.26 -12.29
CA GLU A 129 1.77 -2.33 -11.11
C GLU A 129 1.14 -3.24 -10.04
N GLY A 130 1.98 -4.06 -9.41
CA GLY A 130 1.55 -4.84 -8.25
C GLY A 130 1.42 -3.98 -7.00
N GLY A 131 0.52 -4.40 -6.10
CA GLY A 131 0.43 -3.82 -4.76
C GLY A 131 1.68 -4.16 -3.92
N GLY A 132 2.08 -3.24 -3.07
CA GLY A 132 3.08 -3.47 -2.02
C GLY A 132 2.53 -4.25 -0.83
N THR A 133 3.09 -3.96 0.34
CA THR A 133 2.60 -4.54 1.60
C THR A 133 1.61 -3.59 2.26
N VAL A 134 0.41 -4.07 2.56
CA VAL A 134 -0.63 -3.31 3.26
C VAL A 134 -1.01 -4.06 4.53
N THR A 135 -0.88 -3.39 5.67
CA THR A 135 -1.28 -3.92 6.98
C THR A 135 -2.37 -3.03 7.58
N ILE A 136 -3.51 -3.60 7.91
CA ILE A 136 -4.61 -2.91 8.58
C ILE A 136 -4.74 -3.45 10.00
N LEU A 137 -4.50 -2.57 10.98
CA LEU A 137 -4.57 -2.87 12.40
C LEU A 137 -5.91 -2.44 13.01
N GLY A 138 -6.58 -1.45 12.42
CA GLY A 138 -7.85 -0.92 12.93
C GLY A 138 -8.45 0.20 12.09
N GLY A 139 -9.59 0.72 12.56
CA GLY A 139 -10.35 1.78 11.88
C GLY A 139 -11.37 1.23 10.89
N THR A 140 -12.14 2.13 10.28
CA THR A 140 -13.02 1.79 9.15
C THR A 140 -12.27 2.08 7.84
N VAL A 141 -11.99 1.07 7.03
CA VAL A 141 -11.28 1.22 5.76
C VAL A 141 -12.20 0.84 4.61
N ILE A 142 -12.53 1.79 3.75
CA ILE A 142 -13.32 1.58 2.54
C ILE A 142 -12.39 1.87 1.35
N ALA A 143 -11.99 0.83 0.65
CA ALA A 143 -11.08 0.92 -0.48
C ALA A 143 -11.75 0.40 -1.75
N THR A 144 -12.01 1.32 -2.68
CA THR A 144 -12.73 1.04 -3.91
C THR A 144 -11.80 1.26 -5.10
N ALA A 145 -11.73 0.30 -6.02
CA ALA A 145 -11.28 0.56 -7.37
C ALA A 145 -12.51 0.80 -8.26
N ASP A 146 -12.50 1.91 -8.99
CA ASP A 146 -13.63 2.29 -9.86
C ASP A 146 -13.14 2.47 -11.30
N GLY A 147 -13.85 1.83 -12.23
CA GLY A 147 -13.70 2.06 -13.67
C GLY A 147 -13.33 0.81 -14.47
N PRO A 148 -13.27 0.97 -15.80
CA PRO A 148 -13.31 -0.11 -16.78
C PRO A 148 -12.20 -1.14 -16.64
N GLY A 149 -10.99 -0.73 -16.24
CA GLY A 149 -9.80 -1.59 -16.31
C GLY A 149 -9.52 -2.50 -15.11
N GLY A 150 -10.45 -2.62 -14.16
CA GLY A 150 -10.42 -3.72 -13.18
C GLY A 150 -9.25 -3.69 -12.19
N GLY A 151 -9.00 -2.55 -11.55
CA GLY A 151 -8.13 -2.49 -10.37
C GLY A 151 -8.73 -3.23 -9.16
N ALA A 152 -7.89 -3.65 -8.20
CA ALA A 152 -8.36 -4.23 -6.96
C ALA A 152 -8.75 -3.16 -5.93
N GLY A 153 -9.72 -3.45 -5.06
CA GLY A 153 -10.04 -2.55 -3.93
C GLY A 153 -8.79 -2.31 -3.05
N ILE A 154 -8.15 -3.41 -2.62
CA ILE A 154 -6.83 -3.42 -1.98
C ILE A 154 -5.92 -4.41 -2.71
N GLY A 155 -4.82 -3.94 -3.30
CA GLY A 155 -3.83 -4.79 -3.94
C GLY A 155 -3.31 -4.24 -5.27
N GLY A 156 -3.41 -5.02 -6.34
CA GLY A 156 -2.83 -4.68 -7.65
C GLY A 156 -3.71 -3.74 -8.48
N GLY A 157 -3.09 -2.93 -9.33
CA GLY A 157 -3.81 -2.23 -10.39
C GLY A 157 -4.23 -3.18 -11.52
N GLY A 158 -5.09 -2.70 -12.41
CA GLY A 158 -5.57 -3.45 -13.57
C GLY A 158 -4.46 -3.83 -14.56
N ALA A 159 -4.78 -4.60 -15.59
CA ALA A 159 -3.83 -5.05 -16.61
C ALA A 159 -2.64 -5.86 -16.05
N GLY A 160 -2.94 -6.83 -15.20
CA GLY A 160 -2.00 -7.83 -14.69
C GLY A 160 -1.32 -7.47 -13.36
N GLY A 161 -1.72 -6.38 -12.69
CA GLY A 161 -1.14 -6.00 -11.40
C GLY A 161 -1.38 -7.06 -10.32
N ALA A 162 -0.29 -7.60 -9.76
CA ALA A 162 -0.36 -8.60 -8.69
C ALA A 162 -0.81 -8.00 -7.35
N GLY A 163 -1.51 -8.78 -6.53
CA GLY A 163 -2.14 -8.31 -5.29
C GLY A 163 -1.22 -7.93 -4.13
N GLY A 164 0.07 -8.21 -4.21
CA GLY A 164 1.01 -7.89 -3.13
C GLY A 164 0.79 -8.73 -1.88
N THR A 165 1.03 -8.12 -0.71
CA THR A 165 0.75 -8.74 0.60
C THR A 165 -0.23 -7.88 1.38
N VAL A 166 -1.34 -8.48 1.81
CA VAL A 166 -2.37 -7.81 2.62
C VAL A 166 -2.54 -8.55 3.94
N THR A 167 -2.35 -7.84 5.05
CA THR A 167 -2.60 -8.35 6.40
C THR A 167 -3.68 -7.52 7.08
N ILE A 168 -4.75 -8.15 7.55
CA ILE A 168 -5.81 -7.51 8.32
C ILE A 168 -5.87 -8.20 9.68
N SER A 169 -5.68 -7.41 10.74
CA SER A 169 -5.72 -7.89 12.13
C SER A 169 -6.82 -7.24 12.97
N GLY A 170 -7.43 -6.17 12.47
CA GLY A 170 -8.53 -5.48 13.12
C GLY A 170 -9.18 -4.44 12.20
N GLY A 171 -10.23 -3.78 12.70
CA GLY A 171 -10.99 -2.78 11.96
C GLY A 171 -12.22 -3.34 11.25
N ASP A 172 -12.91 -2.46 10.53
CA ASP A 172 -13.99 -2.77 9.60
C ASP A 172 -13.51 -2.42 8.19
N VAL A 173 -13.20 -3.44 7.39
CA VAL A 173 -12.55 -3.30 6.08
C VAL A 173 -13.54 -3.70 4.99
N THR A 174 -13.88 -2.74 4.13
CA THR A 174 -14.61 -2.97 2.89
C THR A 174 -13.69 -2.71 1.71
N ALA A 175 -13.42 -3.75 0.92
CA ALA A 175 -12.59 -3.65 -0.28
C ALA A 175 -13.39 -4.10 -1.50
N SER A 176 -13.55 -3.21 -2.48
CA SER A 176 -14.41 -3.46 -3.64
C SER A 176 -13.75 -3.07 -4.95
N SER A 177 -13.98 -3.86 -5.98
CA SER A 177 -13.76 -3.46 -7.38
C SER A 177 -15.12 -3.25 -8.03
N VAL A 178 -15.36 -2.09 -8.65
CA VAL A 178 -16.64 -1.72 -9.27
C VAL A 178 -16.45 -1.01 -10.61
N GLY A 179 -17.52 -0.89 -11.39
CA GLY A 179 -17.53 -0.03 -12.59
C GLY A 179 -16.72 -0.55 -13.78
N GLY A 180 -16.33 -1.83 -13.76
CA GLY A 180 -15.47 -2.46 -14.76
C GLY A 180 -16.20 -3.33 -15.78
N GLU A 181 -15.76 -3.33 -17.06
CA GLU A 181 -16.03 -4.45 -17.98
C GLU A 181 -15.18 -5.67 -17.61
N VAL A 182 -14.05 -5.46 -16.95
CA VAL A 182 -13.19 -6.51 -16.39
C VAL A 182 -13.15 -6.44 -14.87
N GLY A 183 -13.19 -7.60 -14.22
CA GLY A 183 -13.24 -7.68 -12.76
C GLY A 183 -11.87 -7.71 -12.10
N GLY A 184 -11.55 -6.72 -11.26
CA GLY A 184 -10.47 -6.82 -10.27
C GLY A 184 -10.94 -7.54 -9.00
N ALA A 185 -10.02 -8.01 -8.17
CA ALA A 185 -10.40 -8.59 -6.88
C ALA A 185 -10.86 -7.51 -5.88
N GLY A 186 -11.65 -7.89 -4.87
CA GLY A 186 -11.88 -7.00 -3.72
C GLY A 186 -10.56 -6.76 -2.97
N ILE A 187 -9.93 -7.86 -2.53
CA ILE A 187 -8.56 -7.90 -1.98
C ILE A 187 -7.72 -8.85 -2.82
N GLY A 188 -6.67 -8.35 -3.46
CA GLY A 188 -5.74 -9.16 -4.23
C GLY A 188 -5.42 -8.57 -5.60
N GLY A 189 -5.42 -9.39 -6.64
CA GLY A 189 -4.96 -8.98 -7.98
C GLY A 189 -5.96 -8.08 -8.70
N GLY A 190 -5.45 -7.14 -9.50
CA GLY A 190 -6.25 -6.50 -10.55
C GLY A 190 -6.51 -7.48 -11.70
N GLU A 191 -7.24 -7.07 -12.73
CA GLU A 191 -7.55 -7.89 -13.92
C GLU A 191 -6.35 -8.71 -14.40
N GLY A 192 -6.51 -10.04 -14.56
CA GLY A 192 -5.44 -10.96 -14.96
C GLY A 192 -4.28 -11.11 -13.95
N GLY A 193 -4.28 -10.36 -12.86
CA GLY A 193 -3.23 -10.31 -11.85
C GLY A 193 -3.38 -11.40 -10.77
N SER A 194 -2.25 -11.94 -10.31
CA SER A 194 -2.25 -12.95 -9.25
C SER A 194 -2.71 -12.38 -7.91
N GLY A 195 -3.41 -13.17 -7.09
CA GLY A 195 -4.03 -12.71 -5.85
C GLY A 195 -3.10 -12.27 -4.72
N GLY A 196 -1.81 -12.60 -4.78
CA GLY A 196 -0.87 -12.25 -3.72
C GLY A 196 -1.10 -13.02 -2.41
N ASN A 197 -0.50 -12.58 -1.31
CA ASN A 197 -0.67 -13.23 0.00
C ASN A 197 -1.64 -12.42 0.86
N VAL A 198 -2.72 -13.07 1.31
CA VAL A 198 -3.73 -12.42 2.17
C VAL A 198 -3.83 -13.14 3.50
N VAL A 199 -3.68 -12.40 4.59
CA VAL A 199 -3.76 -12.91 5.96
C VAL A 199 -4.79 -12.10 6.73
N ILE A 200 -5.83 -12.76 7.22
CA ILE A 200 -6.88 -12.17 8.07
C ILE A 200 -6.85 -12.88 9.42
N THR A 201 -6.58 -12.12 10.47
CA THR A 201 -6.49 -12.61 11.85
C THR A 201 -7.54 -12.00 12.77
N GLY A 202 -8.23 -10.94 12.32
CA GLY A 202 -9.25 -10.24 13.07
C GLY A 202 -9.94 -9.15 12.25
N GLY A 203 -10.91 -8.46 12.85
CA GLY A 203 -11.72 -7.43 12.20
C GLY A 203 -12.98 -7.97 11.52
N VAL A 204 -13.75 -7.06 10.93
CA VAL A 204 -14.86 -7.36 10.01
C VAL A 204 -14.34 -7.11 8.60
N VAL A 205 -14.40 -8.08 7.69
CA VAL A 205 -13.85 -7.93 6.34
C VAL A 205 -14.90 -8.27 5.28
N THR A 206 -15.32 -7.26 4.53
CA THR A 206 -16.16 -7.41 3.34
C THR A 206 -15.30 -7.18 2.10
N ALA A 207 -15.16 -8.20 1.27
CA ALA A 207 -14.37 -8.13 0.04
C ALA A 207 -15.22 -8.55 -1.17
N SER A 208 -15.40 -7.63 -2.12
CA SER A 208 -16.24 -7.81 -3.30
C SER A 208 -15.42 -7.62 -4.57
N GLY A 209 -15.30 -8.69 -5.36
CA GLY A 209 -14.69 -8.61 -6.68
C GLY A 209 -15.59 -7.90 -7.67
N GLY A 210 -14.99 -7.34 -8.71
CA GLY A 210 -15.70 -6.68 -9.79
C GLY A 210 -16.35 -7.69 -10.72
N ASP A 211 -17.48 -7.32 -11.29
CA ASP A 211 -18.19 -8.13 -12.28
C ASP A 211 -17.37 -8.29 -13.57
N GLY A 212 -17.60 -9.40 -14.28
CA GLY A 212 -17.06 -9.62 -15.62
C GLY A 212 -18.12 -9.32 -16.68
N GLY A 213 -17.81 -8.45 -17.63
CA GLY A 213 -18.62 -8.22 -18.82
C GLY A 213 -18.67 -9.45 -19.75
N ALA A 214 -19.48 -9.39 -20.80
CA ALA A 214 -19.62 -10.51 -21.74
C ALA A 214 -18.28 -10.89 -22.39
N GLY A 215 -17.77 -12.08 -22.07
CA GLY A 215 -16.46 -12.56 -22.55
C GLY A 215 -15.29 -12.27 -21.59
N TYR A 216 -15.54 -11.60 -20.47
CA TYR A 216 -14.60 -11.35 -19.39
C TYR A 216 -15.01 -12.10 -18.12
N GLY A 217 -14.05 -12.35 -17.23
CA GLY A 217 -14.28 -13.03 -15.97
C GLY A 217 -14.45 -12.03 -14.82
N ALA A 218 -15.31 -12.36 -13.87
CA ALA A 218 -15.39 -11.63 -12.61
C ALA A 218 -14.12 -11.84 -11.76
N GLY A 219 -13.76 -10.84 -10.97
CA GLY A 219 -12.69 -10.95 -9.98
C GLY A 219 -13.16 -11.69 -8.72
N ALA A 220 -12.22 -12.26 -7.98
CA ALA A 220 -12.54 -12.87 -6.68
C ALA A 220 -12.86 -11.80 -5.63
N GLY A 221 -13.65 -12.15 -4.60
CA GLY A 221 -13.72 -11.31 -3.39
C GLY A 221 -12.33 -11.14 -2.77
N ILE A 222 -11.65 -12.26 -2.50
CA ILE A 222 -10.24 -12.31 -2.07
C ILE A 222 -9.49 -13.27 -2.99
N GLY A 223 -8.44 -12.82 -3.67
CA GLY A 223 -7.63 -13.67 -4.56
C GLY A 223 -7.30 -13.00 -5.89
N GLY A 224 -7.26 -13.81 -6.96
CA GLY A 224 -6.88 -13.34 -8.29
C GLY A 224 -7.92 -12.46 -8.95
N GLY A 225 -7.48 -11.62 -9.88
CA GLY A 225 -8.36 -10.86 -10.76
C GLY A 225 -9.02 -11.75 -11.82
N GLY A 226 -10.10 -11.24 -12.39
CA GLY A 226 -10.87 -11.90 -13.45
C GLY A 226 -10.13 -11.96 -14.78
N VAL A 227 -10.73 -12.66 -15.74
CA VAL A 227 -10.22 -12.73 -17.12
C VAL A 227 -10.46 -11.38 -17.80
N GLY A 228 -9.41 -10.66 -18.18
CA GLY A 228 -9.55 -9.54 -19.11
C GLY A 228 -8.93 -9.82 -20.47
N VAL A 229 -8.41 -8.77 -21.11
CA VAL A 229 -8.02 -8.80 -22.54
C VAL A 229 -6.87 -9.75 -22.85
N ALA A 230 -6.05 -10.11 -21.84
CA ALA A 230 -4.97 -11.07 -21.98
C ALA A 230 -5.45 -12.54 -22.01
N GLY A 231 -6.74 -12.79 -21.76
CA GLY A 231 -7.39 -14.08 -22.00
C GLY A 231 -7.12 -15.17 -20.96
N SER A 232 -6.50 -14.85 -19.82
CA SER A 232 -6.34 -15.78 -18.70
C SER A 232 -6.68 -15.09 -17.38
N PRO A 233 -7.38 -15.77 -16.45
CA PRO A 233 -7.65 -15.21 -15.13
C PRO A 233 -6.35 -15.13 -14.32
N GLY A 234 -6.33 -14.22 -13.37
CA GLY A 234 -5.27 -14.17 -12.37
C GLY A 234 -5.25 -15.45 -11.54
N ALA A 235 -4.07 -16.01 -11.30
CA ALA A 235 -3.93 -17.10 -10.35
C ALA A 235 -4.41 -16.65 -8.97
N GLY A 236 -5.04 -17.54 -8.22
CA GLY A 236 -5.23 -17.33 -6.80
C GLY A 236 -3.89 -17.14 -6.08
N GLY A 237 -3.96 -16.73 -4.83
CA GLY A 237 -2.81 -16.68 -3.95
C GLY A 237 -3.14 -17.28 -2.58
N PRO A 238 -2.14 -17.48 -1.71
CA PRO A 238 -2.39 -17.98 -0.37
C PRO A 238 -3.31 -17.04 0.40
N VAL A 239 -4.39 -17.61 0.96
CA VAL A 239 -5.34 -16.91 1.84
C VAL A 239 -5.38 -17.65 3.17
N THR A 240 -5.02 -16.97 4.24
CA THR A 240 -5.10 -17.51 5.61
C THR A 240 -6.07 -16.68 6.42
N ILE A 241 -7.16 -17.31 6.87
CA ILE A 241 -8.15 -16.68 7.76
C ILE A 241 -8.14 -17.47 9.07
N SER A 242 -7.75 -16.82 10.16
CA SER A 242 -7.63 -17.45 11.49
C SER A 242 -8.43 -16.72 12.58
N GLY A 243 -9.14 -15.65 12.21
CA GLY A 243 -10.05 -14.88 13.06
C GLY A 243 -10.78 -13.80 12.26
N GLY A 244 -11.62 -13.02 12.93
CA GLY A 244 -12.49 -12.01 12.29
C GLY A 244 -13.87 -12.56 11.90
N SER A 245 -14.68 -11.72 11.25
CA SER A 245 -16.04 -12.05 10.76
C SER A 245 -16.29 -11.49 9.36
#